data_AF-A0A5B7BTQ8-F1
#
_entry.id   AF-A0A5B7BTQ8-F1
#
_cell.length_a   1.000
_cell.length_b   1.000
_cell.length_c   1.000
_cell.angle_alpha   90.00
_cell.angle_beta   90.00
_cell.angle_gamma   90.00
#
_symmetry.space_group_name_H-M   'P 1'
#
loop_
_entity.id
_entity.type
_entity.pdbx_description
1 polymer ?
#
loop_
_entity_poly.entity_id
_entity_poly.type
_entity_poly.pdbx_seq_one_letter_code
_entity_poly.pdbx_strand_id
1 'polypeptide(L)'
;EAGEVVWKSGLVKKVGLADGVAGNAYAFLSLYRLTGESIYADRAKAFATFLYHNARKLVTDHGHYSHGDDHSCSLFQGLAGTACLWFDLLAPENSRFPGYEL
;
A
#
# COMPACT_ATOMS: atom_id res chain seq x y z
N GLU A 1 18.22 -5.56 -0.74
CA GLU A 1 18.40 -4.13 -1.11
C GLU A 1 17.10 -3.41 -1.45
N ALA A 2 16.23 -3.94 -2.31
CA ALA A 2 14.96 -3.29 -2.69
C ALA A 2 14.07 -2.89 -1.50
N GLY A 3 13.90 -3.75 -0.49
CA GLY A 3 13.11 -3.44 0.70
C GLY A 3 13.60 -2.24 1.51
N GLU A 4 14.91 -1.97 1.52
CA GLU A 4 15.47 -0.78 2.20
C GLU A 4 15.19 0.51 1.41
N VAL A 5 15.17 0.43 0.07
CA VAL A 5 14.78 1.55 -0.78
C VAL A 5 13.31 1.88 -0.57
N VAL A 6 12.44 0.86 -0.56
CA VAL A 6 11.02 1.04 -0.26
C VAL A 6 10.83 1.62 1.14
N TRP A 7 11.62 1.20 2.13
CA TRP A 7 11.54 1.75 3.49
C TRP A 7 11.91 3.23 3.54
N LYS A 8 12.98 3.63 2.86
CA LYS A 8 13.47 5.02 2.89
C LYS A 8 12.67 5.98 2.02
N SER A 9 12.01 5.50 0.96
CA SER A 9 11.44 6.37 -0.08
C SER A 9 10.04 5.93 -0.57
N GLY A 10 9.44 4.90 0.04
CA GLY A 10 8.15 4.35 -0.39
C GLY A 10 6.91 5.10 0.11
N LEU A 11 7.07 6.09 0.99
CA LEU A 11 5.97 6.98 1.40
C LEU A 11 5.74 8.08 0.34
N VAL A 12 5.19 7.66 -0.78
CA VAL A 12 4.84 8.52 -1.92
C VAL A 12 3.53 9.27 -1.68
N LYS A 13 3.24 10.26 -2.54
CA LYS A 13 2.01 11.07 -2.42
C LYS A 13 0.75 10.37 -2.96
N LYS A 14 0.80 9.10 -3.36
CA LYS A 14 -0.31 8.33 -3.95
C LYS A 14 -0.74 7.19 -3.03
N VAL A 15 -2.01 6.79 -3.07
CA VAL A 15 -2.57 5.79 -2.15
C VAL A 15 -2.66 4.36 -2.71
N GLY A 16 -2.82 4.22 -4.03
CA GLY A 16 -3.18 2.94 -4.67
C GLY A 16 -2.09 1.85 -4.69
N LEU A 17 -2.44 0.72 -5.30
CA LEU A 17 -1.55 -0.44 -5.46
C LEU A 17 -0.51 -0.28 -6.56
N ALA A 18 -0.82 0.44 -7.64
CA ALA A 18 0.05 0.50 -8.82
C ALA A 18 1.34 1.29 -8.59
N ASP A 19 1.21 2.47 -7.98
CA ASP A 19 2.32 3.42 -7.77
C ASP A 19 2.17 4.21 -6.46
N GLY A 20 1.40 3.66 -5.52
CA GLY A 20 1.09 4.30 -4.23
C GLY A 20 1.69 3.57 -3.04
N VAL A 21 1.43 4.16 -1.86
CA VAL A 21 1.91 3.63 -0.58
C VAL A 21 1.35 2.24 -0.31
N ALA A 22 0.13 1.93 -0.74
CA ALA A 22 -0.44 0.60 -0.51
C ALA A 22 0.35 -0.48 -1.25
N GLY A 23 0.68 -0.25 -2.53
CA GLY A 23 1.52 -1.17 -3.30
C GLY A 23 2.91 -1.35 -2.70
N ASN A 24 3.52 -0.26 -2.25
CA ASN A 24 4.82 -0.31 -1.58
C ASN A 24 4.78 -1.13 -0.27
N ALA A 25 3.69 -1.07 0.49
CA ALA A 25 3.53 -1.86 1.70
C ALA A 25 3.51 -3.38 1.43
N TYR A 26 2.95 -3.80 0.29
CA TYR A 26 2.96 -5.21 -0.12
C TYR A 26 4.37 -5.75 -0.32
N ALA A 27 5.35 -4.93 -0.70
CA ALA A 27 6.75 -5.39 -0.78
C ALA A 27 7.24 -5.91 0.59
N PHE A 28 6.81 -5.29 1.69
CA PHE A 28 7.13 -5.78 3.03
C PHE A 28 6.32 -7.01 3.41
N LEU A 29 5.06 -7.11 2.99
CA LEU A 29 4.26 -8.32 3.21
C LEU A 29 4.87 -9.52 2.48
N SER A 30 5.33 -9.36 1.24
CA SER A 30 6.06 -10.41 0.51
C SER A 30 7.36 -10.81 1.22
N LEU A 31 8.14 -9.83 1.72
CA LEU A 31 9.36 -10.10 2.49
C LEU A 31 9.06 -10.81 3.82
N TYR A 32 7.97 -10.43 4.50
CA TYR A 32 7.53 -11.10 5.72
C TYR A 32 7.16 -12.56 5.44
N ARG A 33 6.37 -12.81 4.39
CA ARG A 33 5.96 -14.16 4.00
C ARG A 33 7.14 -15.05 3.58
N LEU A 34 8.18 -14.46 2.99
CA LEU A 34 9.38 -15.18 2.58
C LEU A 34 10.32 -15.49 3.76
N THR A 35 10.52 -14.53 4.65
CA THR A 35 11.57 -14.62 5.69
C THR A 35 11.05 -14.99 7.07
N GLY A 36 9.77 -14.71 7.36
CA GLY A 36 9.17 -14.81 8.69
C GLY A 36 9.62 -13.72 9.68
N GLU A 37 10.46 -12.76 9.27
CA GLU A 37 10.99 -11.73 10.17
C GLU A 37 9.94 -10.65 10.48
N SER A 38 9.60 -10.47 11.76
CA SER A 38 8.55 -9.55 12.20
C SER A 38 8.79 -8.09 11.80
N ILE A 39 10.05 -7.69 11.58
CA ILE A 39 10.41 -6.34 11.13
C ILE A 39 9.67 -5.94 9.85
N TYR A 40 9.45 -6.89 8.92
CA TYR A 40 8.76 -6.58 7.67
C TYR A 40 7.25 -6.41 7.89
N ALA A 41 6.65 -7.21 8.77
CA ALA A 41 5.24 -7.00 9.16
C ALA A 41 5.05 -5.63 9.84
N ASP A 42 6.00 -5.20 10.67
CA ASP A 42 5.95 -3.90 11.33
C ASP A 42 6.12 -2.73 10.34
N ARG A 43 6.98 -2.89 9.33
CA ARG A 43 7.12 -1.91 8.23
C ARG A 43 5.83 -1.81 7.40
N ALA A 44 5.20 -2.93 7.07
CA ALA A 44 3.91 -2.94 6.38
C ALA A 44 2.82 -2.22 7.20
N LYS A 45 2.74 -2.49 8.51
CA LYS A 45 1.84 -1.79 9.43
C LYS A 45 2.13 -0.29 9.50
N ALA A 46 3.39 0.13 9.50
CA ALA A 46 3.75 1.55 9.51
C ALA A 46 3.22 2.28 8.26
N PHE A 47 3.33 1.65 7.08
CA PHE A 47 2.79 2.19 5.83
C PHE A 47 1.26 2.27 5.85
N ALA A 48 0.60 1.24 6.37
CA ALA A 48 -0.85 1.23 6.54
C ALA A 48 -1.35 2.28 7.53
N THR A 49 -0.63 2.51 8.63
CA THR A 49 -0.93 3.58 9.60
C THR A 49 -0.75 4.95 8.96
N PHE A 50 0.30 5.15 8.15
CA PHE A 50 0.46 6.38 7.38
C PHE A 50 -0.74 6.63 6.44
N LEU A 51 -1.20 5.59 5.73
CA LEU A 51 -2.39 5.67 4.89
C LEU A 51 -3.65 5.98 5.71
N TYR A 52 -3.83 5.38 6.89
CA TYR A 52 -4.98 5.66 7.75
C TYR A 52 -5.11 7.15 8.10
N HIS A 53 -3.98 7.82 8.36
CA HIS A 53 -3.97 9.25 8.68
C HIS A 53 -4.03 10.18 7.46
N ASN A 54 -3.44 9.77 6.33
CA ASN A 54 -3.17 10.69 5.21
C ASN A 54 -3.96 10.36 3.93
N ALA A 55 -4.54 9.17 3.78
CA ALA A 55 -5.11 8.71 2.51
C ALA A 55 -6.16 9.68 1.95
N ARG A 56 -7.07 10.20 2.79
CA ARG A 56 -8.07 11.16 2.34
C ARG A 56 -7.46 12.43 1.76
N LYS A 57 -6.41 12.96 2.41
CA LYS A 57 -5.68 14.14 1.94
C LYS A 57 -4.91 13.84 0.65
N LEU A 58 -4.25 12.68 0.57
CA LEU A 58 -3.49 12.29 -0.62
C LEU A 58 -4.40 12.12 -1.84
N VAL A 59 -5.61 11.56 -1.66
CA VAL A 59 -6.61 11.46 -2.73
C VAL A 59 -7.10 12.83 -3.19
N THR A 60 -7.37 13.76 -2.27
CA THR A 60 -7.80 15.12 -2.65
C THR A 60 -6.70 15.93 -3.32
N ASP A 61 -5.46 15.82 -2.84
CA ASP A 61 -4.32 16.57 -3.36
C ASP A 61 -3.86 16.04 -4.73
N HIS A 62 -4.02 14.74 -5.01
CA HIS A 62 -3.77 14.15 -6.33
C HIS A 62 -4.93 14.27 -7.32
N GLY A 63 -6.15 14.58 -6.84
CA GLY A 63 -7.36 14.74 -7.65
C GLY A 63 -7.34 15.92 -8.64
N HIS A 64 -6.26 16.69 -8.69
CA HIS A 64 -6.05 17.75 -9.67
C HIS A 64 -5.70 17.26 -11.09
N TYR A 65 -5.45 15.95 -11.28
CA TYR A 65 -5.52 15.35 -12.61
C TYR A 65 -6.99 15.13 -12.96
N SER A 66 -7.61 16.21 -13.45
CA SER A 66 -8.88 16.26 -14.15
C SER A 66 -9.14 14.95 -14.89
N HIS A 67 -10.12 14.14 -14.46
CA HIS A 67 -11.02 13.26 -15.22
C HIS A 67 -11.81 12.40 -14.22
N GLY A 68 -12.90 12.96 -13.68
CA GLY A 68 -13.97 12.21 -13.02
C GLY A 68 -13.69 11.64 -11.63
N ASP A 69 -14.68 11.74 -10.77
CA ASP A 69 -14.75 11.22 -9.39
C ASP A 69 -14.48 9.69 -9.29
N ASP A 70 -14.43 8.97 -10.42
CA ASP A 70 -14.39 7.50 -10.53
C ASP A 70 -13.06 6.85 -10.11
N HIS A 71 -11.93 7.53 -10.24
CA HIS A 71 -10.64 6.88 -9.97
C HIS A 71 -10.24 6.86 -8.48
N SER A 72 -10.89 7.70 -7.65
CA SER A 72 -10.60 7.86 -6.21
C SER A 72 -10.82 6.58 -5.41
N CYS A 73 -11.78 5.74 -5.83
CA CYS A 73 -12.13 4.48 -5.21
C CYS A 73 -11.68 3.25 -6.02
N SER A 74 -10.89 3.45 -7.09
CA SER A 74 -10.39 2.33 -7.90
C SER A 74 -9.40 1.44 -7.14
N LEU A 75 -9.27 0.17 -7.56
CA LEU A 75 -8.37 -0.79 -6.92
C LEU A 75 -6.89 -0.39 -7.04
N PHE A 76 -6.45 -0.05 -8.26
CA PHE A 76 -5.03 0.17 -8.53
C PHE A 76 -4.54 1.59 -8.24
N GLN A 77 -5.41 2.60 -8.30
CA GLN A 77 -5.02 4.01 -8.10
C GLN A 77 -5.66 4.64 -6.86
N GLY A 78 -6.79 4.09 -6.40
CA GLY A 78 -7.63 4.67 -5.36
C GLY A 78 -7.60 3.92 -4.03
N LEU A 79 -8.61 4.22 -3.21
CA LEU A 79 -8.75 3.74 -1.84
C LEU A 79 -9.07 2.25 -1.73
N ALA A 80 -9.65 1.62 -2.77
CA ALA A 80 -9.93 0.18 -2.71
C ALA A 80 -8.64 -0.62 -2.54
N GLY A 81 -7.53 -0.19 -3.16
CA GLY A 81 -6.21 -0.78 -2.94
C GLY A 81 -5.70 -0.66 -1.51
N THR A 82 -5.93 0.51 -0.88
CA THR A 82 -5.62 0.72 0.54
C THR A 82 -6.47 -0.18 1.44
N ALA A 83 -7.74 -0.38 1.11
CA ALA A 83 -8.61 -1.30 1.85
C ALA A 83 -8.11 -2.75 1.76
N CYS A 84 -7.70 -3.22 0.56
CA CYS A 84 -7.08 -4.54 0.39
C CYS A 84 -5.88 -4.73 1.33
N LEU A 85 -4.98 -3.75 1.38
CA LEU A 85 -3.83 -3.78 2.29
C LEU A 85 -4.27 -3.94 3.76
N TRP A 86 -5.26 -3.17 4.20
CA TRP A 86 -5.73 -3.24 5.59
C TRP A 86 -6.35 -4.60 5.93
N PHE A 87 -7.10 -5.20 5.00
CA PHE A 87 -7.64 -6.54 5.21
C PHE A 87 -6.53 -7.59 5.25
N ASP A 88 -5.55 -7.51 4.36
CA ASP A 88 -4.42 -8.45 4.31
C ASP A 88 -3.50 -8.34 5.54
N LEU A 89 -3.47 -7.19 6.21
CA LEU A 89 -2.75 -7.02 7.47
C LEU A 89 -3.38 -7.77 8.66
N LEU A 90 -4.62 -8.24 8.54
CA LEU A 90 -5.25 -9.07 9.57
C LEU A 90 -4.65 -10.48 9.60
N ALA A 91 -4.18 -10.99 8.46
CA ALA A 91 -3.48 -12.26 8.32
C ALA A 91 -2.29 -12.11 7.35
N PRO A 92 -1.20 -11.44 7.77
CA PRO A 92 -0.07 -11.10 6.89
C PRO A 92 0.57 -12.30 6.21
N GLU A 93 0.53 -13.47 6.83
CA GLU A 93 1.00 -14.75 6.27
C GLU A 93 0.25 -15.19 5.01
N ASN A 94 -1.03 -14.80 4.90
CA ASN A 94 -1.91 -15.13 3.78
C ASN A 94 -2.01 -14.00 2.74
N SER A 95 -1.39 -12.85 3.01
CA SER A 95 -1.46 -11.69 2.13
C SER A 95 -0.91 -11.94 0.73
N ARG A 96 -1.57 -11.36 -0.28
CA ARG A 96 -1.16 -11.44 -1.69
C ARG A 96 -1.43 -10.12 -2.38
N PHE A 97 -0.42 -9.59 -3.08
CA PHE A 97 -0.62 -8.44 -3.95
C PHE A 97 -1.71 -8.75 -4.98
N PRO A 98 -2.85 -8.02 -4.98
CA PRO A 98 -3.97 -8.31 -5.87
C PRO A 98 -3.57 -8.24 -7.35
N GLY A 99 -3.74 -9.37 -8.07
CA GLY A 99 -3.46 -9.46 -9.50
C GLY A 99 -1.98 -9.59 -9.88
N TYR A 100 -1.08 -9.82 -8.92
CA TYR A 100 0.35 -10.03 -9.19
C TYR A 100 0.91 -11.28 -8.50
N GLU A 101 0.68 -11.44 -7.20
CA GLU A 101 1.18 -12.61 -6.46
C GLU A 101 0.22 -13.80 -6.59
N LEU A 102 0.79 -14.99 -6.85
CA LEU A 102 0.09 -16.27 -6.96
C LEU A 102 -0.02 -16.99 -5.61
#